data_AF-A0A7X5WWE7-F1
#
_entry.id   AF-A0A7X5WWE7-F1
#
_cell.length_a   1.000
_cell.length_b   1.000
_cell.length_c   1.000
_cell.angle_alpha   90.00
_cell.angle_beta   90.00
_cell.angle_gamma   90.00
#
_symmetry.space_group_name_H-M   'P 1'
#
loop_
_entity.id
_entity.type
_entity.pdbx_description
1 polymer ?
#
loop_
_entity_poly.entity_id
_entity_poly.type
_entity_poly.pdbx_seq_one_letter_code
_entity_poly.pdbx_strand_id
1 'polypeptide(L)'
;MRTVLHRHEVFVPGLRKWGDRNARLPGDAVWEAARTRVCEELDLAPKPDKILAEWTDGLDKAHREFADGLAANPAVRVEQQGSRDRTILTGLDRLDEPTSLVELDNRIGAPAVPAGADPSGRGGPRLRTPNRMDRR
;
A
#
# COMPACT_ATOMS: atom_id res chain seq x y z
N MET A 1 -23.83 13.68 8.78
CA MET A 1 -22.57 13.36 9.51
C MET A 1 -21.80 12.18 8.89
N ARG A 2 -22.46 11.08 8.51
CA ARG A 2 -21.81 9.88 7.93
C ARG A 2 -21.13 10.07 6.56
N THR A 3 -21.57 11.07 5.78
CA THR A 3 -21.03 11.37 4.43
C THR A 3 -19.66 12.06 4.47
N VAL A 4 -19.37 12.83 5.52
CA VAL A 4 -18.09 13.56 5.67
C VAL A 4 -16.93 12.62 5.98
N LEU A 5 -17.22 11.51 6.69
CA LEU A 5 -16.26 10.45 7.00
C LEU A 5 -15.70 9.75 5.75
N HIS A 6 -16.48 9.68 4.66
CA HIS A 6 -16.02 9.08 3.40
C HIS A 6 -15.07 9.97 2.61
N ARG A 7 -15.05 11.28 2.84
CA ARG A 7 -14.25 12.25 2.06
C ARG A 7 -12.85 12.52 2.61
N HIS A 8 -12.42 11.86 3.70
CA HIS A 8 -11.18 12.24 4.39
C HIS A 8 -11.13 13.74 4.78
N GLU A 9 -12.28 14.40 4.89
CA GLU A 9 -12.42 15.82 5.26
C GLU A 9 -12.73 16.00 6.77
N VAL A 10 -12.67 14.91 7.55
CA VAL A 10 -12.80 14.96 9.01
C VAL A 10 -11.40 14.98 9.63
N PHE A 11 -10.99 16.15 10.09
CA PHE A 11 -9.71 16.35 10.74
C PHE A 11 -9.89 16.47 12.26
N VAL A 12 -8.96 15.90 13.01
CA VAL A 12 -8.90 16.03 14.48
C VAL A 12 -7.88 17.11 14.84
N PRO A 13 -8.32 18.24 15.43
CA PRO A 13 -7.40 19.30 15.86
C PRO A 13 -6.34 18.75 16.84
N GLY A 14 -5.09 19.17 16.67
CA GLY A 14 -3.98 18.82 17.57
C GLY A 14 -3.29 17.47 17.31
N LEU A 15 -3.83 16.60 16.44
CA LEU A 15 -3.16 15.33 16.09
C LEU A 15 -2.33 15.47 14.80
N ARG A 16 -1.08 15.02 14.82
CA ARG A 16 -0.19 15.12 13.63
C ARG A 16 -0.59 14.15 12.50
N LYS A 17 -1.09 12.96 12.83
CA LYS A 17 -1.47 11.92 11.85
C LYS A 17 -2.87 12.13 11.25
N TRP A 18 -3.77 12.74 12.01
CA TRP A 18 -5.19 12.92 11.66
C TRP A 18 -5.62 14.39 11.62
N GLY A 19 -4.67 15.31 11.72
CA GLY A 19 -4.91 16.74 11.62
C GLY A 19 -5.06 17.19 10.17
N ASP A 20 -5.58 18.40 10.00
CA ASP A 20 -5.77 18.98 8.68
C ASP A 20 -4.41 19.23 8.03
N ARG A 21 -4.16 18.54 6.91
CA ARG A 21 -2.97 18.76 6.09
C ARG A 21 -3.06 20.05 5.30
N ASN A 22 -4.28 20.48 4.93
CA ASN A 22 -4.51 21.69 4.15
C ASN A 22 -4.21 22.94 4.97
N ALA A 23 -4.32 22.87 6.31
CA ALA A 23 -3.90 23.94 7.22
C ALA A 23 -2.41 24.31 7.11
N ARG A 24 -1.59 23.50 6.44
CA ARG A 24 -0.16 23.77 6.20
C ARG A 24 0.12 24.34 4.80
N LEU A 25 -0.89 24.43 3.95
CA LEU A 25 -0.72 24.97 2.61
C LEU A 25 -0.46 26.48 2.69
N PRO A 26 0.42 27.02 1.84
CA PRO A 26 0.59 28.46 1.73
C PRO A 26 -0.74 29.10 1.27
N GLY A 27 -1.08 30.26 1.84
CA GLY A 27 -2.22 31.04 1.35
C GLY A 27 -1.96 31.56 -0.07
N ASP A 28 -3.02 31.95 -0.77
CA ASP A 28 -3.01 32.27 -2.21
C ASP A 28 -1.88 33.23 -2.63
N ALA A 29 -1.67 34.33 -1.89
CA ALA A 29 -0.63 35.31 -2.22
C ALA A 29 0.80 34.75 -2.05
N VAL A 30 1.01 33.91 -1.03
CA VAL A 30 2.32 33.26 -0.79
C VAL A 30 2.57 32.18 -1.85
N TRP A 31 1.52 31.45 -2.24
CA TRP A 31 1.60 30.47 -3.32
C TRP A 31 1.93 31.14 -4.65
N GLU A 32 1.20 32.16 -5.08
CA GLU A 32 1.44 32.81 -6.38
C GLU A 32 2.85 33.41 -6.48
N ALA A 33 3.41 33.93 -5.38
CA ALA A 33 4.78 34.42 -5.34
C ALA A 33 5.83 33.29 -5.46
N ALA A 34 5.55 32.10 -4.93
CA ALA A 34 6.46 30.96 -4.94
C ALA A 34 6.25 30.00 -6.13
N ARG A 35 5.10 30.07 -6.80
CA ARG A 35 4.60 29.10 -7.78
C ARG A 35 5.60 28.79 -8.88
N THR A 36 6.13 29.83 -9.54
CA THR A 36 7.08 29.64 -10.66
C THR A 36 8.29 28.84 -10.22
N ARG A 37 8.91 29.23 -9.09
CA ARG A 37 10.08 28.55 -8.53
C ARG A 37 9.77 27.10 -8.17
N VAL A 38 8.65 26.86 -7.50
CA VAL A 38 8.25 25.50 -7.09
C VAL A 38 7.97 24.62 -8.31
N CYS A 39 7.32 25.17 -9.35
CA CYS A 39 7.09 24.45 -10.60
C CYS A 39 8.40 24.11 -11.29
N GLU A 40 9.36 25.03 -11.38
CA GLU A 40 10.70 24.77 -11.94
C GLU A 40 11.47 23.71 -11.14
N GLU A 41 11.47 23.79 -9.81
CA GLU A 41 12.15 22.82 -8.94
C GLU A 41 11.56 21.41 -9.04
N LEU A 42 10.26 21.31 -9.32
CA LEU A 42 9.54 20.03 -9.45
C LEU A 42 9.44 19.53 -10.89
N ASP A 43 10.07 20.21 -11.85
CA ASP A 43 9.95 19.93 -13.30
C ASP A 43 8.48 19.90 -13.76
N LEU A 44 7.66 20.80 -13.21
CA LEU A 44 6.25 20.95 -13.51
C LEU A 44 6.00 22.19 -14.36
N ALA A 45 5.02 22.10 -15.26
CA ALA A 45 4.57 23.25 -16.03
C ALA A 45 3.86 24.27 -15.11
N PRO A 46 4.14 25.59 -15.22
CA PRO A 46 3.46 26.62 -14.45
C PRO A 46 1.95 26.68 -14.72
N LYS A 47 1.54 26.34 -15.95
CA LYS A 47 0.13 26.21 -16.33
C LYS A 47 -0.34 24.76 -16.14
N PRO A 48 -1.35 24.51 -15.30
CA PRO A 48 -1.77 23.16 -14.96
C PRO A 48 -2.68 22.53 -16.02
N ASP A 49 -3.15 23.27 -17.02
CA ASP A 49 -4.20 22.82 -17.94
C ASP A 49 -3.85 21.49 -18.64
N LYS A 50 -2.61 21.37 -19.12
CA LYS A 50 -2.15 20.18 -19.84
C LYS A 50 -2.10 18.95 -18.92
N ILE A 51 -1.49 19.09 -17.75
CA ILE A 51 -1.38 17.98 -16.80
C ILE A 51 -2.77 17.60 -16.29
N LEU A 52 -3.62 18.56 -15.94
CA LEU A 52 -4.98 18.28 -15.51
C LEU A 52 -5.80 17.54 -16.57
N ALA A 53 -5.68 17.92 -17.84
CA ALA A 53 -6.35 17.22 -18.94
C ALA A 53 -5.88 15.75 -19.03
N GLU A 54 -4.57 15.51 -18.99
CA GLU A 54 -4.00 14.15 -19.03
C GLU A 54 -4.47 13.27 -17.87
N TRP A 55 -4.46 13.80 -16.64
CA TRP A 55 -4.94 13.08 -15.47
C TRP A 55 -6.45 12.84 -15.51
N THR A 56 -7.22 13.81 -16.01
CA THR A 56 -8.68 13.68 -16.15
C THR A 56 -9.03 12.59 -17.14
N ASP A 57 -8.40 12.61 -18.32
CA ASP A 57 -8.62 11.62 -19.37
C ASP A 57 -8.19 10.22 -18.92
N GLY A 58 -7.05 10.10 -18.24
CA GLY A 58 -6.58 8.84 -17.68
C GLY A 58 -7.54 8.27 -16.64
N LEU A 59 -8.06 9.12 -15.76
CA LEU A 59 -9.01 8.71 -14.72
C LEU A 59 -10.37 8.31 -15.29
N ASP A 60 -10.88 9.08 -16.25
CA ASP A 60 -12.14 8.79 -16.95
C ASP A 60 -12.03 7.46 -17.70
N LYS A 61 -10.95 7.26 -18.45
CA LYS A 61 -10.68 6.00 -19.15
C LYS A 61 -10.65 4.82 -18.19
N ALA A 62 -9.88 4.91 -17.10
CA ALA A 62 -9.77 3.83 -16.13
C ALA A 62 -11.13 3.50 -15.46
N HIS A 63 -11.94 4.53 -15.17
CA HIS A 63 -13.29 4.31 -14.62
C HIS A 63 -14.22 3.64 -15.61
N ARG A 64 -14.17 4.01 -16.90
CA ARG A 64 -14.97 3.37 -17.94
C ARG A 64 -14.54 1.92 -18.15
N GLU A 65 -13.24 1.65 -18.28
CA GLU A 65 -12.71 0.29 -18.39
C GLU A 65 -13.10 -0.58 -17.19
N PHE A 66 -13.06 -0.01 -15.98
CA PHE A 66 -13.52 -0.70 -14.77
C PHE A 66 -15.03 -0.98 -14.81
N ALA A 67 -15.85 0.00 -15.21
CA ALA A 67 -17.30 -0.17 -15.31
C ALA A 67 -17.68 -1.22 -16.36
N ASP A 68 -17.02 -1.21 -17.52
CA ASP A 68 -17.21 -2.18 -18.60
C ASP A 68 -16.80 -3.59 -18.14
N GLY A 69 -15.63 -3.70 -17.49
CA GLY A 69 -15.15 -4.96 -16.91
C GLY A 69 -16.06 -5.49 -15.82
N LEU A 70 -16.63 -4.59 -14.99
CA LEU A 70 -17.57 -4.95 -13.94
C LEU A 70 -18.89 -5.43 -14.52
N ALA A 71 -19.42 -4.77 -15.54
CA ALA A 71 -20.64 -5.19 -16.24
C ALA A 71 -20.48 -6.55 -16.93
N ALA A 72 -19.27 -6.86 -17.41
CA ALA A 72 -18.93 -8.15 -18.00
C ALA A 72 -18.60 -9.24 -16.96
N ASN A 73 -18.43 -8.90 -15.67
CA ASN A 73 -17.99 -9.84 -14.63
C ASN A 73 -19.18 -10.57 -13.97
N PRO A 74 -19.41 -11.86 -14.24
CA PRO A 74 -20.53 -12.60 -13.66
C PRO A 74 -20.40 -12.85 -12.14
N ALA A 75 -19.20 -12.64 -11.58
CA ALA A 75 -18.91 -12.79 -10.15
C ALA A 75 -19.32 -11.58 -9.32
N VAL A 76 -19.64 -10.43 -9.95
CA VAL A 76 -20.13 -9.24 -9.25
C VAL A 76 -21.49 -8.89 -9.79
N ARG A 77 -22.51 -8.93 -8.93
CA ARG A 77 -23.90 -8.60 -9.27
C ARG A 77 -24.40 -7.50 -8.35
N VAL A 78 -25.14 -6.55 -8.89
CA VAL A 78 -25.85 -5.55 -8.09
C VAL A 78 -27.33 -5.90 -8.15
N GLU A 79 -27.90 -6.28 -7.01
CA GLU A 79 -29.31 -6.62 -6.90
C GLU A 79 -30.02 -5.64 -5.98
N GLN A 80 -31.27 -5.28 -6.31
CA GLN A 80 -32.12 -4.50 -5.41
C GLN A 80 -32.63 -5.40 -4.28
N GLN A 81 -32.23 -5.09 -3.04
CA GLN A 81 -32.78 -5.72 -1.85
C GLN A 81 -33.66 -4.69 -1.12
N GLY A 82 -34.95 -4.68 -1.43
CA GLY A 82 -35.91 -3.70 -0.89
C GLY A 82 -35.73 -2.32 -1.54
N SER A 83 -35.39 -1.29 -0.76
CA SER A 83 -35.18 0.09 -1.24
C SER A 83 -33.72 0.46 -1.48
N ARG A 84 -32.79 -0.51 -1.46
CA ARG A 84 -31.35 -0.27 -1.61
C ARG A 84 -30.70 -1.30 -2.54
N ASP A 85 -29.77 -0.81 -3.34
CA ASP A 85 -28.89 -1.64 -4.15
C ASP A 85 -27.84 -2.30 -3.24
N ARG A 86 -27.65 -3.60 -3.43
CA ARG A 86 -26.65 -4.39 -2.71
C ARG A 86 -25.76 -5.12 -3.70
N THR A 87 -24.46 -4.93 -3.55
CA THR A 87 -23.47 -5.69 -4.30
C THR A 87 -23.34 -7.09 -3.70
N ILE A 88 -23.56 -8.10 -4.52
CA ILE A 88 -23.33 -9.51 -4.24
C ILE A 88 -22.05 -9.89 -4.99
N LEU A 89 -20.99 -10.19 -4.24
CA LEU A 89 -19.84 -10.91 -4.78
C LEU A 89 -20.10 -12.40 -4.60
N THR A 90 -20.10 -13.15 -5.70
CA THR A 90 -19.95 -14.60 -5.62
C THR A 90 -18.58 -14.87 -5.00
N GLY A 91 -18.52 -15.73 -3.98
CA GLY A 91 -17.24 -16.13 -3.40
C GLY A 91 -16.34 -16.70 -4.50
N LEU A 92 -15.09 -16.24 -4.58
CA LEU A 92 -14.15 -16.85 -5.51
C LEU A 92 -13.89 -18.28 -5.07
N ASP A 93 -14.05 -19.22 -6.01
CA ASP A 93 -13.56 -20.57 -5.80
C ASP A 93 -12.06 -20.54 -5.54
N ARG A 94 -11.60 -21.45 -4.68
CA ARG A 94 -10.18 -21.63 -4.44
C ARG A 94 -9.54 -22.06 -5.77
N LEU A 95 -8.66 -21.22 -6.30
CA LEU A 95 -7.84 -21.60 -7.44
C LEU A 95 -6.80 -22.62 -6.99
N ASP A 96 -6.57 -23.65 -7.81
CA ASP A 96 -5.45 -24.55 -7.60
C ASP A 96 -4.15 -23.75 -7.68
N GLU A 97 -3.24 -24.06 -6.75
CA GLU A 97 -1.98 -23.34 -6.67
C GLU A 97 -1.11 -23.67 -7.88
N PRO A 98 -0.68 -22.67 -8.69
CA PRO A 98 0.12 -22.94 -9.86
C PRO A 98 1.52 -23.43 -9.44
N THR A 99 2.08 -24.37 -10.20
CA THR A 99 3.41 -24.94 -9.92
C THR A 99 4.49 -23.88 -9.75
N SER A 100 4.39 -22.76 -10.49
CA SER A 100 5.31 -21.62 -10.39
C SER A 100 5.29 -20.92 -9.03
N LEU A 101 4.15 -20.90 -8.33
CA LEU A 101 4.04 -20.31 -6.99
C LEU A 101 4.65 -21.25 -5.94
N VAL A 102 4.41 -22.55 -6.07
CA VAL A 102 5.05 -23.58 -5.24
C VAL A 102 6.58 -23.54 -5.40
N GLU A 103 7.08 -23.41 -6.62
CA GLU A 103 8.52 -23.26 -6.89
C GLU A 103 9.11 -21.99 -6.28
N LEU A 104 8.38 -20.88 -6.34
CA LEU A 104 8.81 -19.62 -5.74
C LEU A 104 8.87 -19.71 -4.21
N ASP A 105 7.85 -20.29 -3.59
CA ASP A 105 7.78 -20.43 -2.13
C ASP A 105 8.89 -21.34 -1.60
N ASN A 106 9.21 -22.42 -2.31
CA ASN A 106 10.38 -23.26 -2.02
C ASN A 106 11.70 -22.49 -2.09
N ARG A 107 11.83 -21.53 -3.01
CA ARG A 107 13.04 -20.70 -3.14
C ARG A 107 13.16 -19.64 -2.04
N ILE A 108 12.03 -19.09 -1.58
CA ILE A 108 11.99 -18.07 -0.52
C ILE A 108 12.10 -18.72 0.86
N GLY A 109 11.45 -19.86 1.05
CA GLY A 109 11.44 -20.64 2.29
C GLY A 109 12.68 -21.50 2.52
N ALA A 110 13.54 -21.66 1.52
CA ALA A 110 14.85 -22.26 1.71
C ALA A 110 15.66 -21.39 2.68
N PRO A 111 16.04 -21.89 3.88
CA PRO A 111 16.94 -21.15 4.74
C PRO A 111 18.21 -20.88 3.95
N ALA A 112 18.62 -19.61 3.87
CA ALA A 112 19.91 -19.23 3.32
C ALA A 112 20.96 -20.07 4.02
N VAL A 113 21.46 -21.10 3.35
CA VAL A 113 22.55 -21.94 3.86
C VAL A 113 23.70 -20.97 4.13
N PRO A 114 24.11 -20.77 5.39
CA PRO A 114 25.24 -19.89 5.63
C PRO A 114 26.45 -20.53 4.95
N ALA A 115 27.00 -19.82 3.97
CA ALA A 115 28.27 -20.15 3.34
C ALA A 115 29.35 -20.13 4.44
N GLY A 116 29.70 -21.30 4.95
CA GLY A 116 30.71 -21.44 6.01
C GLY A 116 30.60 -22.69 6.85
N ALA A 117 30.40 -23.87 6.24
CA ALA A 117 30.74 -25.12 6.91
C ALA A 117 32.18 -25.48 6.50
N ASP A 118 33.14 -25.04 7.31
CA ASP A 118 34.54 -25.46 7.24
C ASP A 118 34.64 -26.94 7.67
N PRO A 119 35.08 -27.87 6.80
CA PRO A 119 35.20 -29.28 7.15
C PRO A 119 36.66 -29.59 7.48
N SER A 120 37.25 -29.03 8.54
CA SER A 120 38.56 -29.50 9.03
C SER A 120 38.89 -29.07 10.47
N GLY A 121 38.75 -30.02 11.40
CA GLY A 121 39.87 -30.50 12.23
C GLY A 121 40.41 -29.63 13.38
N ARG A 122 40.35 -30.25 14.57
CA ARG A 122 41.20 -30.09 15.78
C ARG A 122 40.88 -28.97 16.77
N GLY A 123 40.62 -29.38 18.03
CA GLY A 123 40.66 -28.44 19.15
C GLY A 123 40.26 -28.91 20.57
N GLY A 124 40.56 -30.15 20.97
CA GLY A 124 40.82 -30.52 22.39
C GLY A 124 39.64 -30.58 23.40
N PRO A 125 39.74 -31.43 24.45
CA PRO A 125 38.64 -31.69 25.37
C PRO A 125 38.51 -30.58 26.42
N ARG A 126 37.30 -30.00 26.55
CA ARG A 126 37.00 -29.10 27.67
C ARG A 126 36.79 -29.91 28.95
N LEU A 127 37.73 -29.75 29.87
CA LEU A 127 37.67 -30.26 31.24
C LEU A 127 36.40 -29.75 31.95
N ARG A 128 35.71 -30.70 32.58
CA ARG A 128 34.56 -30.52 33.47
C ARG A 128 35.05 -30.01 34.83
N THR A 129 34.53 -28.88 35.29
CA THR A 129 34.58 -28.49 36.71
C THR A 129 33.20 -28.03 37.17
N PRO A 130 32.66 -28.54 38.28
CA PRO A 130 31.41 -28.06 38.88
C PRO A 130 31.66 -27.18 40.11
N ASN A 131 30.95 -26.06 40.24
CA ASN A 131 30.39 -25.50 41.50
C ASN A 131 29.66 -24.20 41.17
N ARG A 132 28.35 -24.04 41.44
CA ARG A 132 27.60 -23.96 42.70
C ARG A 132 27.62 -22.55 43.34
N MET A 133 26.41 -22.06 43.55
CA MET A 133 25.92 -21.04 44.51
C MET A 133 26.12 -19.55 44.19
N ASP A 134 25.00 -18.95 43.73
CA ASP A 134 24.11 -18.09 44.53
C ASP A 134 24.74 -16.91 45.28
N ARG A 135 24.29 -15.68 44.93
CA ARG A 135 24.14 -14.56 45.85
C ARG A 135 23.28 -13.44 45.25
N ARG A 136 22.10 -13.29 45.87
CA ARG A 136 21.30 -12.08 46.19
C ARG A 136 20.74 -11.22 45.06
#